data_AF-A0A8C0LBY0-F1
#
_entry.id   AF-A0A8C0LBY0-F1
#
_cell.length_a   1.000
_cell.length_b   1.000
_cell.length_c   1.000
_cell.angle_alpha   90.00
_cell.angle_beta   90.00
_cell.angle_gamma   90.00
#
_symmetry.space_group_name_H-M   'P 1'
#
loop_
_entity.id
_entity.type
_entity.pdbx_description
1 polymer ?
#
loop_
_entity_poly.entity_id
_entity_poly.type
_entity_poly.pdbx_seq_one_letter_code
_entity_poly.pdbx_strand_id
1 'polypeptide(L)'
;TNEVPENTEVFICTSPLMKYEHCVGEKYRWVENHLGPQFVERIILTRDKTMVLGDLLIDDKDTIRGQEETPRWEHILFTCCHNQHLALPPTRRRLLSWSDNWREIIDSKRGAEIVESC
;
A
#
# COMPACT_ATOMS: atom_id res chain seq x y z
N THR A 1 0.11 -13.40 -15.47
CA THR A 1 -0.55 -14.09 -14.33
C THR A 1 -0.55 -13.13 -13.15
N ASN A 2 -1.68 -13.03 -12.44
CA ASN A 2 -1.91 -12.14 -11.29
C ASN A 2 -1.23 -12.70 -10.03
N GLU A 3 0.03 -13.11 -10.16
CA GLU A 3 0.75 -13.76 -9.07
C GLU A 3 1.70 -12.73 -8.47
N VAL A 4 1.34 -12.34 -7.25
CA VAL A 4 2.25 -11.75 -6.27
C VAL A 4 3.36 -12.79 -6.05
N PRO A 5 4.65 -12.38 -5.99
CA PRO A 5 5.74 -13.33 -5.79
C PRO A 5 5.54 -14.20 -4.54
N GLU A 6 6.11 -15.41 -4.53
CA GLU A 6 6.10 -16.30 -3.36
C GLU A 6 6.67 -15.59 -2.12
N ASN A 7 6.24 -16.01 -0.93
CA ASN A 7 6.60 -15.37 0.36
C ASN A 7 6.31 -13.86 0.38
N THR A 8 5.12 -13.48 -0.07
CA THR A 8 4.63 -12.10 0.02
C THR A 8 3.24 -12.10 0.63
N GLU A 9 3.07 -11.33 1.69
CA GLU A 9 1.74 -11.05 2.23
C GLU A 9 1.20 -9.76 1.65
N VAL A 10 -0.09 -9.76 1.31
CA VAL A 10 -0.77 -8.59 0.74
C VAL A 10 -2.01 -8.27 1.56
N PHE A 11 -2.11 -7.00 1.93
CA PHE A 11 -3.26 -6.43 2.62
C PHE A 11 -3.78 -5.20 1.85
N ILE A 12 -5.10 -5.05 1.81
CA ILE A 12 -5.75 -3.87 1.25
C ILE A 12 -5.94 -2.86 2.39
N CYS A 13 -4.99 -1.95 2.54
CA CYS A 13 -5.04 -0.90 3.56
C CYS A 13 -5.74 0.35 3.02
N THR A 14 -6.98 0.61 3.45
CA THR A 14 -7.81 1.70 2.91
C THR A 14 -8.46 2.53 4.02
N SER A 15 -8.74 3.79 3.73
CA SER A 15 -9.37 4.70 4.68
C SER A 15 -10.83 4.94 4.34
N PRO A 16 -11.75 4.86 5.32
CA PRO A 16 -13.14 5.22 5.11
C PRO A 16 -13.30 6.74 5.07
N LEU A 17 -14.38 7.22 4.45
CA LEU A 17 -14.85 8.59 4.62
C LEU A 17 -15.41 8.81 6.03
N MET A 18 -15.44 10.06 6.50
CA MET A 18 -16.07 10.38 7.80
C MET A 18 -17.58 10.13 7.78
N LYS A 19 -18.24 10.39 6.64
CA LYS A 19 -19.62 9.95 6.37
C LYS A 19 -19.57 8.50 5.89
N TYR A 20 -19.46 7.58 6.84
CA TYR A 20 -19.03 6.20 6.57
C TYR A 20 -20.14 5.25 6.09
N GLU A 21 -21.41 5.63 6.24
CA GLU A 21 -22.59 4.77 6.07
C GLU A 21 -22.61 3.99 4.74
N HIS A 22 -22.27 4.67 3.64
CA HIS A 22 -22.18 4.08 2.30
C HIS A 22 -20.74 3.87 1.83
N CYS A 23 -19.75 3.92 2.73
CA CYS A 23 -18.35 3.79 2.37
C CYS A 23 -17.79 2.41 2.78
N VAL A 24 -18.05 2.01 4.02
CA VAL A 24 -17.43 0.81 4.62
C VAL A 24 -17.91 -0.45 3.91
N GLY A 25 -19.22 -0.72 3.93
CA GLY A 25 -19.78 -1.95 3.33
C GLY A 25 -19.54 -2.05 1.83
N GLU A 26 -19.58 -0.92 1.11
CA GLU A 26 -19.33 -0.88 -0.32
C GLU A 26 -17.88 -1.24 -0.68
N LYS A 27 -16.89 -0.82 0.12
CA LYS A 27 -15.50 -1.24 -0.06
C LYS A 27 -15.33 -2.75 0.07
N TYR A 28 -15.93 -3.36 1.10
CA TYR A 28 -15.88 -4.81 1.31
C TYR A 28 -16.50 -5.56 0.13
N ARG A 29 -17.70 -5.14 -0.30
CA ARG A 29 -18.38 -5.74 -1.45
C ARG A 29 -17.62 -5.54 -2.75
N TRP A 30 -16.99 -4.39 -2.95
CA TRP A 30 -16.17 -4.14 -4.13
C TRP A 30 -14.98 -5.10 -4.20
N VAL A 31 -14.27 -5.30 -3.08
CA VAL A 31 -13.15 -6.26 -3.02
C VAL A 31 -13.64 -7.67 -3.28
N GLU A 32 -14.73 -8.10 -2.63
CA GLU A 32 -15.32 -9.43 -2.85
C GLU A 32 -15.65 -9.68 -4.33
N ASN A 33 -16.30 -8.70 -4.98
CA ASN A 33 -16.73 -8.82 -6.37
C ASN A 33 -15.59 -8.90 -7.39
N HIS A 34 -14.44 -8.25 -7.12
CA HIS A 34 -13.35 -8.11 -8.10
C HIS A 34 -12.15 -9.00 -7.80
N LEU A 35 -11.90 -9.32 -6.53
CA LEU A 35 -10.73 -10.07 -6.07
C LEU A 35 -11.11 -11.39 -5.39
N GLY A 36 -12.38 -11.57 -5.01
CA GLY A 36 -12.90 -12.77 -4.36
C GLY A 36 -12.91 -12.67 -2.82
N PRO A 37 -13.65 -13.57 -2.16
CA PRO A 37 -13.88 -13.55 -0.72
C PRO A 37 -12.59 -13.66 0.11
N GLN A 38 -11.58 -14.38 -0.39
CA GLN A 38 -10.29 -14.55 0.27
C GLN A 38 -9.52 -13.22 0.44
N PHE A 39 -9.76 -12.23 -0.42
CA PHE A 39 -9.16 -10.89 -0.29
C PHE A 39 -9.94 -9.99 0.67
N VAL A 40 -11.20 -10.31 0.99
CA VAL A 40 -11.98 -9.59 1.99
C VAL A 40 -11.36 -9.73 3.38
N GLU A 41 -10.85 -10.93 3.70
CA GLU A 41 -10.12 -11.22 4.94
C GLU A 41 -8.79 -10.44 5.06
N ARG A 42 -8.31 -9.86 3.96
CA ARG A 42 -7.06 -9.09 3.88
C ARG A 42 -7.31 -7.57 3.88
N ILE A 43 -8.53 -7.10 4.15
CA ILE A 43 -8.84 -5.67 4.25
C ILE A 43 -8.44 -5.13 5.64
N ILE A 44 -7.65 -4.07 5.66
CA ILE A 44 -7.39 -3.25 6.84
C ILE A 44 -8.05 -1.89 6.62
N LEU A 45 -9.16 -1.65 7.30
CA LEU A 45 -9.88 -0.37 7.22
C LEU A 45 -9.42 0.56 8.35
N THR A 46 -8.66 1.60 8.03
CA THR A 46 -8.12 2.54 9.02
C THR A 46 -8.01 3.96 8.49
N ARG A 47 -8.24 4.96 9.36
CA ARG A 47 -7.95 6.37 9.07
C ARG A 47 -6.48 6.72 9.29
N ASP A 48 -5.78 5.90 10.07
CA ASP A 48 -4.36 6.05 10.37
C ASP A 48 -3.61 4.81 9.88
N LYS A 49 -2.92 4.96 8.75
CA LYS A 49 -2.11 3.88 8.15
C LYS A 49 -0.72 3.77 8.78
N THR A 50 -0.26 4.79 9.52
CA THR A 50 1.07 4.77 10.12
C THR A 50 1.19 3.71 11.22
N MET A 51 0.05 3.33 11.81
CA MET A 51 -0.06 2.26 12.80
C MET A 51 -0.09 0.85 12.20
N VAL A 52 -0.16 0.71 10.87
CA VAL A 52 -0.21 -0.60 10.19
C VAL A 52 1.23 -1.04 9.89
N LEU A 53 1.57 -2.25 10.29
CA LEU A 53 2.89 -2.84 10.01
C LEU A 53 2.94 -3.43 8.60
N GLY A 54 4.10 -3.28 7.96
CA GLY A 54 4.42 -3.83 6.65
C GLY A 54 5.71 -3.21 6.11
N ASP A 55 6.26 -3.77 5.03
CA ASP A 55 7.51 -3.28 4.42
C ASP A 55 7.27 -2.18 3.40
N LEU A 56 6.11 -2.19 2.76
CA LEU A 56 5.74 -1.30 1.66
C LEU A 56 4.29 -0.83 1.82
N LEU A 57 4.06 0.45 1.53
CA LEU A 57 2.74 1.01 1.32
C LEU A 57 2.70 1.67 -0.06
N ILE A 58 1.95 1.06 -0.99
CA ILE A 58 1.68 1.63 -2.31
C ILE A 58 0.38 2.42 -2.24
N ASP A 59 0.46 3.75 -2.36
CA ASP A 59 -0.66 4.65 -2.13
C ASP A 59 -0.48 5.95 -2.92
N ASP A 60 -1.57 6.53 -3.43
CA ASP A 60 -1.55 7.72 -4.28
C ASP A 60 -1.55 9.04 -3.51
N LYS A 61 -1.80 9.04 -2.21
CA LYS A 61 -1.68 10.24 -1.38
C LYS A 61 -0.22 10.66 -1.28
N ASP A 62 0.06 11.93 -1.58
CA ASP A 62 1.40 12.52 -1.62
C ASP A 62 2.22 12.28 -0.33
N THR A 63 1.57 12.47 0.82
CA THR A 63 2.16 12.33 2.15
C THR A 63 1.16 11.68 3.09
N ILE A 64 1.54 10.56 3.69
CA ILE A 64 0.73 9.82 4.66
C ILE A 64 1.22 10.16 6.06
N ARG A 65 0.31 10.59 6.92
CA ARG A 65 0.59 11.06 8.28
C ARG A 65 -0.39 10.42 9.26
N GLY A 66 0.04 10.29 10.50
CA GLY A 66 -0.68 9.61 11.56
C GLY A 66 -0.01 9.84 12.91
N GLN A 67 -0.27 8.95 13.86
CA GLN A 67 0.34 8.98 15.19
C GLN A 67 1.80 8.53 15.20
N GLU A 68 2.19 7.64 14.29
CA GLU A 68 3.56 7.13 14.19
C GLU A 68 4.39 8.08 13.31
N GLU A 69 5.46 8.62 13.87
CA GLU A 69 6.34 9.58 13.20
C GLU A 69 7.20 8.88 12.14
N THR A 70 7.61 7.63 12.41
CA THR A 70 8.42 6.82 11.49
C THR A 70 7.72 5.49 11.18
N PRO A 71 6.75 5.47 10.26
CA PRO A 71 6.05 4.24 9.88
C PRO A 71 7.02 3.17 9.40
N ARG A 72 6.74 1.89 9.72
CA ARG A 72 7.63 0.78 9.36
C ARG A 72 7.76 0.57 7.85
N TRP A 73 6.69 0.85 7.10
CA TRP A 73 6.66 0.71 5.65
C TRP A 73 7.39 1.84 4.95
N GLU A 74 8.01 1.53 3.82
CA GLU A 74 8.39 2.55 2.85
C GLU A 74 7.18 2.94 2.00
N HIS A 75 6.94 4.24 1.86
CA HIS A 75 5.89 4.76 0.98
C HIS A 75 6.36 4.80 -0.47
N ILE A 76 5.66 4.05 -1.32
CA ILE A 76 5.79 4.10 -2.77
C ILE A 76 4.62 4.92 -3.31
N LEU A 77 4.91 6.11 -3.84
CA LEU A 77 3.86 6.97 -4.37
C LEU A 77 3.32 6.37 -5.68
N PHE A 78 2.06 5.96 -5.69
CA PHE A 78 1.39 5.52 -6.91
C PHE A 78 0.94 6.73 -7.72
N THR A 79 1.26 6.79 -9.01
CA THR A 79 0.88 7.94 -9.85
C THR A 79 -0.62 7.99 -10.07
N CYS A 80 -1.18 9.18 -9.86
CA CYS A 80 -2.57 9.51 -10.14
C CYS A 80 -2.64 10.93 -10.74
N CYS A 81 -3.77 11.30 -11.34
CA CYS A 81 -3.95 12.58 -12.03
C CYS A 81 -3.63 13.81 -11.14
N HIS A 82 -3.89 13.70 -9.83
CA HIS A 82 -3.70 14.75 -8.85
C HIS A 82 -2.27 14.86 -8.30
N ASN A 83 -1.41 13.85 -8.51
CA ASN A 83 -0.04 13.83 -7.95
C ASN A 83 1.08 13.74 -9.01
N GLN A 84 0.73 13.58 -10.29
CA GLN A 84 1.68 13.38 -11.39
C GLN A 84 2.66 14.54 -11.61
N HIS A 85 2.27 15.75 -11.18
CA HIS A 85 3.10 16.96 -11.31
C HIS A 85 4.13 17.11 -10.18
N LEU A 86 4.04 16.29 -9.13
CA LEU A 86 4.92 16.38 -7.97
C LEU A 86 6.30 15.80 -8.30
N ALA A 87 7.33 16.64 -8.22
CA ALA A 87 8.72 16.22 -8.21
C ALA A 87 9.06 15.59 -6.85
N LEU A 88 9.54 14.35 -6.86
CA LEU A 88 9.95 13.65 -5.65
C LEU A 88 11.46 13.83 -5.39
N PRO A 89 11.88 13.90 -4.12
CA PRO A 89 13.30 13.82 -3.80
C PRO A 89 13.85 12.43 -4.17
N PRO A 90 15.17 12.29 -4.41
CA PRO A 90 15.78 11.00 -4.79
C PRO A 90 15.59 9.87 -3.79
N THR A 91 15.26 10.20 -2.53
CA THR A 91 15.00 9.24 -1.45
C THR A 91 13.60 8.61 -1.50
N ARG A 92 12.69 9.11 -2.35
CA ARG A 92 11.34 8.58 -2.50
C ARG A 92 11.16 7.92 -3.85
N ARG A 93 10.46 6.79 -3.85
CA ARG A 93 10.13 6.03 -5.06
C ARG A 93 8.70 6.31 -5.53
N ARG A 94 8.50 6.20 -6.84
CA ARG A 94 7.19 6.34 -7.50
C ARG A 94 6.95 5.13 -8.39
N LEU A 95 5.73 4.61 -8.36
CA LEU A 95 5.24 3.62 -9.30
C LEU A 95 4.29 4.34 -10.29
N LEU A 96 4.63 4.39 -11.58
CA LEU A 96 3.83 5.15 -12.57
C LEU A 96 2.53 4.44 -12.91
N SER A 97 2.57 3.10 -12.94
CA SER A 97 1.42 2.27 -13.26
C SER A 97 1.61 0.84 -12.76
N TRP A 98 0.56 0.02 -12.80
CA TRP A 98 0.68 -1.42 -12.54
C TRP A 98 1.38 -2.20 -13.68
N SER A 99 1.61 -1.59 -14.85
CA SER A 99 2.45 -2.18 -15.90
C SER A 99 3.95 -1.97 -15.69
N ASP A 100 4.32 -1.12 -14.73
CA ASP A 100 5.72 -0.93 -14.34
C ASP A 100 6.24 -2.13 -13.53
N ASN A 101 7.55 -2.17 -13.29
CA ASN A 101 8.21 -3.25 -12.57
C ASN A 101 8.02 -3.19 -11.04
N TRP A 102 6.78 -3.31 -10.57
CA TRP A 102 6.46 -3.35 -9.14
C TRP A 102 7.11 -4.54 -8.41
N ARG A 103 7.46 -5.62 -9.13
CA ARG A 103 8.15 -6.79 -8.55
C ARG A 103 9.54 -6.43 -8.04
N GLU A 104 10.30 -5.63 -8.78
CA GLU A 104 11.61 -5.14 -8.35
C GLU A 104 11.53 -4.30 -7.06
N ILE A 105 10.44 -3.55 -6.88
CA ILE A 105 10.19 -2.82 -5.62
C ILE A 105 10.00 -3.80 -4.46
N ILE A 106 9.20 -4.85 -4.64
CA ILE A 106 9.01 -5.89 -3.61
C ILE A 106 10.32 -6.62 -3.34
N ASP A 107 11.03 -7.05 -4.38
CA ASP A 107 12.26 -7.82 -4.24
C ASP A 107 13.38 -7.02 -3.57
N SER A 108 13.38 -5.69 -3.71
CA SER A 108 14.30 -4.80 -3.00
C SER A 108 14.17 -4.87 -1.46
N LYS A 109 13.05 -5.39 -0.93
CA LYS A 109 12.83 -5.58 0.51
C LYS A 109 13.27 -6.95 1.03
N ARG A 110 13.41 -7.95 0.17
CA ARG A 110 13.72 -9.34 0.59
C ARG A 110 15.12 -9.54 1.16
N GLY A 111 16.07 -8.66 0.85
CA GLY A 111 17.46 -8.75 1.31
C GLY A 111 17.79 -7.88 2.53
N ALA A 112 16.87 -7.04 3.00
CA ALA A 112 17.15 -6.10 4.09
C ALA A 112 17.23 -6.77 5.47
N GLU A 113 16.58 -7.92 5.66
CA GLU A 113 16.55 -8.63 6.94
C GLU A 113 17.87 -9.33 7.31
N ILE A 114 18.75 -9.60 6.34
CA ILE A 114 20.00 -10.33 6.60
C ILE A 114 21.06 -9.44 7.27
N VAL A 115 20.95 -8.11 7.15
CA VAL A 115 21.99 -7.17 7.63
C VAL A 115 21.77 -6.75 9.10
N GLU A 116 20.56 -6.90 9.65
CA GLU A 116 20.26 -6.54 11.05
C GLU A 116 20.54 -7.66 12.07
N SER A 117 21.05 -8.82 11.64
CA SER A 117 21.42 -9.95 12.53
C SER A 117 22.94 -10.22 12.67
N CYS A 118 23.79 -9.31 12.20
CA CYS A 118 25.24 -9.36 12.38
C CYS A 118 25.74 -8.31 13.38
#